data_AF-A0A1I3MXP8-F1
#
_entry.id   AF-A0A1I3MXP8-F1
#
_cell.length_a   1.000
_cell.length_b   1.000
_cell.length_c   1.000
_cell.angle_alpha   90.00
_cell.angle_beta   90.00
_cell.angle_gamma   90.00
#
_symmetry.space_group_name_H-M   'P 1'
#
loop_
_entity.id
_entity.type
_entity.pdbx_description
1 polymer ?
#
loop_
_entity_poly.entity_id
_entity_poly.type
_entity_poly.pdbx_seq_one_letter_code
_entity_poly.pdbx_strand_id
1 'polypeptide(L)'
;MATILEVCRWCGISRTTFHDAVRRGVITKRPRGEHDVREVARALIKDRQAVKGGHGDLATKLKLSEARTALAREQTAALKLKNAVARREYVSLAVVRREVETMFAILRERLVSMPRKLASSCGMREQREVEEVMRDEVYELLEELSKPIPLLDDT
;
A
#
# COMPACT_ATOMS: atom_id res chain seq x y z
N MET A 1 -53.74 7.66 32.21
CA MET A 1 -52.76 6.57 32.03
C MET A 1 -53.18 5.78 30.81
N ALA A 2 -52.23 5.36 29.97
CA ALA A 2 -52.53 4.83 28.64
C ALA A 2 -52.01 3.40 28.46
N THR A 3 -52.73 2.62 27.66
CA THR A 3 -52.30 1.30 27.21
C THR A 3 -51.19 1.43 26.15
N ILE A 4 -50.41 0.36 25.95
CA ILE A 4 -49.31 0.33 24.96
C ILE A 4 -49.81 0.69 23.55
N LEU A 5 -51.02 0.27 23.18
CA LEU A 5 -51.63 0.58 21.88
C LEU A 5 -51.95 2.07 21.74
N GLU A 6 -52.45 2.70 22.80
CA GLU A 6 -52.75 4.14 22.81
C GLU A 6 -51.46 4.97 22.75
N VAL A 7 -50.41 4.57 23.48
CA VAL A 7 -49.09 5.22 23.42
C VAL A 7 -48.49 5.11 22.03
N CYS A 8 -48.54 3.94 21.40
CA CYS A 8 -48.07 3.74 20.02
C CYS A 8 -48.82 4.63 19.02
N ARG A 9 -50.14 4.74 19.17
CA ARG A 9 -50.99 5.59 18.32
C ARG A 9 -50.68 7.08 18.50
N TRP A 10 -50.49 7.53 19.75
CA TRP A 10 -50.17 8.92 20.06
C TRP A 10 -48.76 9.32 19.64
N CYS A 11 -47.77 8.44 19.83
CA CYS A 11 -46.39 8.72 19.45
C CYS A 11 -46.11 8.46 17.96
N GLY A 12 -47.04 7.86 17.21
CA GLY A 12 -46.89 7.53 15.79
C GLY A 12 -45.84 6.45 15.52
N ILE A 13 -45.74 5.46 16.41
CA ILE A 13 -44.67 4.43 16.37
C ILE A 13 -45.28 3.03 16.39
N SER A 14 -44.61 2.07 15.74
CA SER A 14 -45.05 0.68 15.72
C SER A 14 -44.79 -0.04 17.06
N ARG A 15 -45.55 -1.10 17.33
CA ARG A 15 -45.38 -1.94 18.55
C ARG A 15 -43.99 -2.56 18.64
N THR A 16 -43.40 -2.96 17.52
CA THR A 16 -42.04 -3.53 17.48
C THR A 16 -41.01 -2.48 17.91
N THR A 17 -41.10 -1.28 17.37
CA THR A 17 -40.23 -0.16 17.74
C THR A 17 -40.40 0.26 19.21
N PHE A 18 -41.61 0.17 19.77
CA PHE A 18 -41.84 0.40 21.20
C PHE A 18 -41.14 -0.66 22.07
N HIS A 19 -41.30 -1.94 21.73
CA HIS A 19 -40.61 -3.03 22.44
C HIS A 19 -39.10 -2.94 22.33
N ASP A 20 -38.57 -2.54 21.17
CA ASP A 20 -37.14 -2.32 20.99
C ASP A 20 -36.63 -1.12 21.80
N ALA A 21 -37.42 -0.04 21.93
CA ALA A 21 -37.09 1.08 22.81
C ALA A 21 -37.10 0.69 24.30
N VAL A 22 -38.00 -0.21 24.71
CA VAL A 22 -38.00 -0.79 26.07
C VAL A 22 -36.78 -1.69 26.27
N ARG A 23 -36.42 -2.54 25.30
CA ARG A 23 -35.23 -3.40 25.36
C ARG A 23 -33.94 -2.60 25.44
N ARG A 24 -33.85 -1.48 24.72
CA ARG A 24 -32.72 -0.53 24.78
C ARG A 24 -32.69 0.31 26.05
N GLY A 25 -33.67 0.16 26.95
CA GLY A 25 -33.74 0.90 28.21
C GLY A 25 -34.14 2.38 28.07
N VAL A 26 -34.59 2.80 26.89
CA VAL A 26 -35.04 4.19 26.64
C VAL A 26 -36.38 4.45 27.33
N ILE A 27 -37.25 3.45 27.40
CA ILE A 27 -38.56 3.53 28.06
C ILE A 27 -38.55 2.61 29.28
N THR A 28 -39.00 3.11 30.43
CA THR A 28 -39.15 2.31 31.65
C THR A 28 -40.25 1.26 31.48
N LYS A 29 -39.94 0.00 31.81
CA LYS A 29 -40.90 -1.10 31.76
C LYS A 29 -41.93 -0.93 32.89
N ARG A 30 -43.20 -0.78 32.54
CA ARG A 30 -44.33 -0.68 33.48
C ARG A 30 -45.40 -1.72 33.16
N PRO A 31 -46.25 -2.11 34.12
CA PRO A 31 -47.36 -3.03 33.88
C PRO A 31 -48.41 -2.40 32.95
N ARG A 32 -49.29 -3.25 32.42
CA ARG A 32 -50.27 -2.90 31.38
C ARG A 32 -51.21 -1.80 31.88
N GLY A 33 -51.19 -0.65 31.19
CA GLY A 33 -52.11 0.47 31.45
C GLY A 33 -51.53 1.61 32.28
N GLU A 34 -50.27 1.53 32.74
CA GLU A 34 -49.63 2.55 33.59
C GLU A 34 -48.59 3.43 32.84
N HIS A 35 -48.58 3.39 31.51
CA HIS A 35 -47.65 4.23 30.74
C HIS A 35 -48.19 5.65 30.61
N ASP A 36 -47.36 6.64 30.97
CA ASP A 36 -47.61 8.04 30.63
C ASP A 36 -47.09 8.33 29.22
N VAL A 37 -48.02 8.70 28.33
CA VAL A 37 -47.76 9.05 26.92
C VAL A 37 -46.72 10.17 26.82
N ARG A 38 -46.78 11.17 27.72
CA ARG A 38 -45.88 12.34 27.67
C ARG A 38 -44.46 12.01 28.11
N GLU A 39 -44.29 11.07 29.03
CA GLU A 39 -42.98 10.60 29.49
C GLU A 39 -42.29 9.77 28.39
N VAL A 40 -43.03 8.84 27.78
CA VAL A 40 -42.56 8.00 26.68
C VAL A 40 -42.17 8.83 25.47
N ALA A 41 -43.00 9.81 25.07
CA ALA A 41 -42.70 10.69 23.94
C ALA A 41 -41.41 11.49 24.17
N ARG A 42 -41.21 12.04 25.37
CA ARG A 42 -39.99 12.78 25.73
C ARG A 42 -38.74 11.89 25.67
N ALA A 43 -38.83 10.67 26.20
CA ALA A 43 -37.73 9.72 26.16
C ALA A 43 -37.33 9.34 24.73
N LEU A 44 -38.31 9.09 23.86
CA LEU A 44 -38.09 8.77 22.45
C LEU A 44 -37.52 9.93 21.64
N ILE A 45 -37.97 11.17 21.91
CA ILE A 45 -37.40 12.36 21.28
C ILE A 45 -35.94 12.54 21.70
N LYS A 46 -35.62 12.35 22.98
CA LYS A 46 -34.26 12.44 23.51
C LYS A 46 -33.33 11.37 22.90
N ASP A 47 -33.80 10.12 22.78
CA ASP A 47 -33.06 9.04 22.12
C ASP A 47 -32.73 9.38 20.65
N ARG A 48 -33.73 9.85 19.90
CA ARG A 48 -33.52 10.27 18.49
C ARG A 48 -32.57 11.46 18.37
N GLN A 49 -32.60 12.40 19.30
CA GLN A 49 -31.65 13.52 19.35
C GLN A 49 -30.24 13.05 19.69
N ALA A 50 -30.08 12.11 20.62
CA ALA A 50 -28.79 11.51 20.96
C ALA A 50 -28.19 10.74 19.78
N VAL A 51 -28.99 9.99 19.02
CA VAL A 51 -28.53 9.29 17.80
C VAL A 51 -28.12 10.27 16.70
N LYS A 52 -28.86 11.36 16.49
CA LYS A 52 -28.46 12.42 15.54
C LYS A 52 -27.22 13.20 16.00
N GLY A 53 -27.06 13.35 17.33
CA GLY A 53 -25.88 13.88 18.00
C GLY A 53 -24.70 12.90 18.05
N GLY A 54 -24.90 11.63 17.68
CA GLY A 54 -23.87 10.60 17.49
C GLY A 54 -22.97 10.84 16.27
N HIS A 55 -23.08 12.02 15.64
CA HIS A 55 -21.98 12.61 14.94
C HIS A 55 -20.90 12.93 15.98
N GLY A 56 -19.94 12.00 16.13
CA GLY A 56 -18.85 12.10 17.10
C GLY A 56 -18.31 13.51 17.24
N ASP A 57 -17.92 13.86 18.48
CA ASP A 57 -17.47 15.17 18.93
C ASP A 57 -16.74 15.94 17.81
N LEU A 58 -17.00 17.24 17.68
CA LEU A 58 -16.47 18.07 16.58
C LEU A 58 -14.95 17.91 16.48
N ALA A 59 -14.29 17.75 17.63
CA ALA A 59 -12.87 17.44 17.77
C ALA A 59 -12.48 16.07 17.18
N THR A 60 -13.29 15.02 17.37
CA THR A 60 -13.05 13.69 16.77
C THR A 60 -13.19 13.71 15.26
N LYS A 61 -14.18 14.43 14.72
CA LYS A 61 -14.32 14.60 13.26
C LYS A 61 -13.19 15.41 12.64
N LEU A 62 -12.77 16.47 13.32
CA LEU A 62 -11.65 17.31 12.86
C LEU A 62 -10.37 16.46 12.82
N LYS A 63 -10.07 15.70 13.88
CA LYS A 63 -8.95 14.76 13.94
C LYS A 63 -9.01 13.68 12.86
N LEU A 64 -10.20 13.12 12.59
CA LEU A 64 -10.38 12.13 11.52
C LEU A 64 -10.20 12.75 10.14
N SER A 65 -10.65 13.99 9.95
CA SER A 65 -10.45 14.75 8.72
C SER A 65 -8.98 15.09 8.49
N GLU A 66 -8.26 15.50 9.53
CA GLU A 66 -6.82 15.75 9.52
C GLU A 66 -6.02 14.48 9.21
N ALA A 67 -6.36 13.35 9.84
CA ALA A 67 -5.72 12.07 9.55
C ALA A 67 -5.96 11.63 8.10
N ARG A 68 -7.16 11.87 7.55
CA ARG A 68 -7.49 11.56 6.15
C ARG A 68 -6.76 12.47 5.16
N THR A 69 -6.61 13.76 5.48
CA THR A 69 -5.86 14.68 4.60
C THR A 69 -4.37 14.37 4.63
N ALA A 70 -3.80 13.98 5.78
CA ALA A 70 -2.43 13.49 5.89
C ALA A 70 -2.22 12.21 5.04
N LEU A 71 -3.10 11.22 5.19
CA LEU A 71 -3.06 9.99 4.40
C LEU A 71 -3.19 10.27 2.89
N ALA A 72 -4.09 11.17 2.49
CA ALA A 72 -4.24 11.56 1.10
C ALA A 72 -2.97 12.23 0.55
N ARG A 73 -2.30 13.06 1.34
CA ARG A 73 -1.01 13.67 0.95
C ARG A 73 0.06 12.60 0.70
N GLU A 74 0.21 11.65 1.62
CA GLU A 74 1.17 10.55 1.45
C GLU A 74 0.86 9.69 0.22
N GLN A 75 -0.43 9.36 0.00
CA GLN A 75 -0.87 8.63 -1.18
C GLN A 75 -0.59 9.39 -2.48
N THR A 76 -0.81 10.71 -2.51
CA THR A 76 -0.48 11.53 -3.69
C THR A 76 1.01 11.58 -3.97
N ALA A 77 1.86 11.63 -2.93
CA ALA A 77 3.31 11.59 -3.09
C ALA A 77 3.77 10.24 -3.67
N ALA A 78 3.23 9.13 -3.16
CA ALA A 78 3.51 7.80 -3.70
C ALA A 78 3.06 7.65 -5.16
N LEU A 79 1.90 8.21 -5.52
CA LEU A 79 1.41 8.22 -6.90
C LEU A 79 2.30 9.08 -7.82
N LYS A 80 2.79 10.23 -7.34
CA LYS A 80 3.74 11.05 -8.10
C LYS A 80 5.03 10.29 -8.43
N LEU A 81 5.60 9.58 -7.45
CA LEU A 81 6.77 8.73 -7.69
C LEU A 81 6.48 7.61 -8.69
N LYS A 82 5.35 6.90 -8.54
CA LYS A 82 4.93 5.86 -9.50
C LYS A 82 4.75 6.42 -10.91
N ASN A 83 4.15 7.60 -11.05
CA ASN A 83 3.97 8.26 -12.33
C ASN A 83 5.30 8.68 -12.95
N ALA A 84 6.26 9.17 -12.15
CA ALA A 84 7.57 9.55 -12.63
C ALA A 84 8.40 8.32 -13.07
N VAL A 85 8.30 7.19 -12.36
CA VAL A 85 8.84 5.90 -12.81
C VAL A 85 8.18 5.44 -14.12
N ALA A 86 6.85 5.54 -14.24
CA ALA A 86 6.13 5.19 -15.47
C ALA A 86 6.52 6.07 -16.66
N ARG A 87 6.84 7.35 -16.41
CA ARG A 87 7.40 8.29 -17.39
C ARG A 87 8.88 8.06 -17.71
N ARG A 88 9.51 7.07 -17.07
CA ARG A 88 10.94 6.76 -17.20
C ARG A 88 11.88 7.86 -16.71
N GLU A 89 11.40 8.76 -15.85
CA GLU A 89 12.22 9.80 -15.21
C GLU A 89 13.09 9.20 -14.09
N TYR A 90 12.63 8.11 -13.47
CA TYR A 90 13.38 7.38 -12.44
C TYR A 90 13.43 5.89 -12.76
N VAL A 91 14.62 5.30 -12.59
CA VAL A 91 14.85 3.86 -12.71
C VAL A 91 15.40 3.35 -11.39
N SER A 92 14.95 2.17 -10.99
CA SER A 92 15.49 1.46 -9.83
C SER A 92 16.97 1.15 -10.04
N LEU A 93 17.83 1.63 -9.13
CA LEU A 93 19.25 1.31 -9.15
C LEU A 93 19.50 -0.20 -9.03
N ALA A 94 18.62 -0.93 -8.33
CA ALA A 94 18.70 -2.39 -8.26
C ALA A 94 18.48 -3.05 -9.63
N VAL A 95 17.58 -2.50 -10.46
CA VAL A 95 17.36 -3.00 -11.83
C VAL A 95 18.58 -2.69 -12.70
N VAL A 96 19.08 -1.45 -12.65
CA VAL A 96 20.29 -1.06 -13.42
C VAL A 96 21.47 -1.93 -13.03
N ARG A 97 21.72 -2.12 -11.73
CA ARG A 97 22.80 -2.97 -11.23
C ARG A 97 22.69 -4.39 -11.77
N ARG A 98 21.50 -4.99 -11.70
CA ARG A 98 21.26 -6.35 -12.20
C ARG A 98 21.49 -6.47 -13.70
N GLU A 99 21.00 -5.52 -14.49
CA GLU A 99 21.19 -5.52 -15.94
C GLU A 99 22.67 -5.35 -16.30
N VAL A 100 23.38 -4.46 -15.62
CA VAL A 100 24.81 -4.24 -15.80
C VAL A 100 25.62 -5.48 -15.40
N GLU A 101 25.33 -6.10 -14.24
CA GLU A 101 25.93 -7.36 -13.82
C GLU A 101 25.70 -8.48 -14.86
N THR A 102 24.48 -8.58 -15.39
CA THR A 102 24.12 -9.55 -16.42
C THR A 102 24.90 -9.31 -17.71
N MET A 103 25.00 -8.05 -18.14
CA MET A 103 25.77 -7.65 -19.32
C MET A 103 27.25 -8.01 -19.18
N PHE A 104 27.86 -7.72 -18.03
CA PHE A 104 29.26 -8.08 -17.76
C PHE A 104 29.48 -9.59 -17.68
N ALA A 105 28.53 -10.34 -17.11
CA ALA A 105 28.60 -11.80 -17.09
C ALA A 105 28.59 -12.40 -18.50
N ILE A 106 27.69 -11.92 -19.37
CA ILE A 106 27.64 -12.32 -20.78
C ILE A 106 28.94 -11.94 -21.50
N LEU A 107 29.45 -10.74 -21.27
CA LEU A 107 30.70 -10.28 -21.88
C LEU A 107 31.89 -11.16 -21.47
N ARG A 108 32.02 -11.51 -20.18
CA ARG A 108 33.04 -12.44 -19.68
C ARG A 108 32.95 -13.80 -20.36
N GLU A 109 31.75 -14.38 -20.46
CA GLU A 109 31.53 -15.67 -21.12
C GLU A 109 31.92 -15.62 -22.60
N ARG A 110 31.60 -14.52 -23.29
CA ARG A 110 31.98 -14.31 -24.69
C ARG A 110 33.49 -14.16 -24.88
N LEU A 111 34.16 -13.41 -24.01
CA LEU A 111 35.61 -13.26 -24.05
C LEU A 111 36.33 -14.58 -23.81
N VAL A 112 35.94 -15.34 -22.77
CA VAL A 112 36.56 -16.64 -22.44
C VAL A 112 36.31 -17.69 -23.54
N SER A 113 35.18 -17.64 -24.23
CA SER A 113 34.87 -18.56 -25.34
C SER A 113 35.47 -18.15 -26.69
N MET A 114 36.04 -16.95 -26.81
CA MET A 114 36.59 -16.41 -28.05
C MET A 114 37.91 -17.11 -28.50
N PRO A 115 38.91 -17.35 -27.62
CA PRO A 115 40.16 -18.01 -27.99
C PRO A 115 39.95 -19.34 -28.74
N ARG A 116 39.07 -20.20 -28.21
CA ARG A 116 38.77 -21.51 -28.80
C ARG A 116 38.16 -21.40 -30.20
N LYS A 117 37.32 -20.40 -30.45
CA LYS A 117 36.71 -20.17 -31.77
C LYS A 117 37.72 -19.62 -32.77
N LEU A 118 38.56 -18.68 -32.34
CA LEU A 118 39.60 -18.10 -33.20
C LEU A 118 40.70 -19.12 -33.52
N ALA A 119 41.14 -19.91 -32.54
CA ALA A 119 42.08 -21.01 -32.74
C ALA A 119 41.59 -22.01 -33.82
N SER A 120 40.29 -22.32 -33.83
CA SER A 120 39.71 -23.19 -34.87
C SER A 120 39.73 -22.59 -36.29
N SER A 121 39.79 -21.25 -36.39
CA SER A 121 39.83 -20.52 -37.66
C SER A 121 41.26 -20.22 -38.13
N CYS A 122 42.24 -20.26 -37.23
CA CYS A 122 43.64 -20.02 -37.52
C CYS A 122 44.31 -21.30 -38.04
N GLY A 123 44.34 -21.49 -39.36
CA GLY A 123 45.00 -22.64 -40.00
C GLY A 123 46.53 -22.56 -40.10
N MET A 124 47.16 -21.50 -39.60
CA MET A 124 48.60 -21.22 -39.81
C MET A 124 49.53 -21.61 -38.65
N ARG A 125 48.99 -22.05 -37.51
CA ARG A 125 49.75 -22.50 -36.32
C ARG A 125 49.03 -23.66 -35.62
N GLU A 126 49.72 -24.31 -34.68
CA GLU A 126 49.10 -25.30 -33.81
C GLU A 126 47.96 -24.64 -33.00
N GLN A 127 46.75 -25.18 -33.11
CA GLN A 127 45.55 -24.60 -32.48
C GLN A 127 45.72 -24.41 -30.97
N ARG A 128 46.46 -25.31 -30.33
CA ARG A 128 46.74 -25.26 -28.89
C ARG A 128 47.55 -24.04 -28.49
N GLU A 129 48.60 -23.73 -29.24
CA GLU A 129 49.48 -22.58 -28.97
C GLU A 129 48.70 -21.25 -29.14
N VAL A 130 47.84 -21.16 -30.17
CA VAL A 130 47.00 -19.97 -30.41
C VAL A 130 45.95 -19.80 -29.30
N GLU A 131 45.33 -20.89 -28.85
CA GLU A 131 44.36 -20.85 -27.76
C GLU A 131 45.03 -20.44 -26.44
N GLU A 132 46.22 -20.96 -26.14
CA GLU A 132 46.99 -20.63 -24.92
C GLU A 132 47.31 -19.13 -24.88
N VAL A 133 47.93 -18.56 -25.92
CA VAL A 133 48.28 -17.14 -25.98
C VAL A 133 47.05 -16.24 -25.89
N MET A 134 45.99 -16.54 -26.65
CA MET A 134 44.78 -15.72 -26.62
C MET A 134 44.03 -15.81 -25.30
N ARG A 135 44.06 -16.96 -24.64
CA ARG A 135 43.44 -17.12 -23.33
C ARG A 135 44.16 -16.28 -22.30
N ASP A 136 45.49 -16.31 -22.27
CA ASP A 136 46.28 -15.55 -21.31
C ASP A 136 46.03 -14.04 -21.45
N GLU A 137 46.01 -13.52 -22.68
CA GLU A 137 45.63 -12.13 -22.99
C GLU A 137 44.21 -11.77 -22.53
N VAL A 138 43.23 -12.67 -22.75
CA VAL A 138 41.85 -12.45 -22.27
C VAL A 138 41.79 -12.38 -20.75
N TYR A 139 42.54 -13.23 -20.04
CA TYR A 139 42.56 -13.20 -18.58
C TYR A 139 43.28 -11.97 -18.04
N GLU A 140 44.36 -11.51 -18.68
CA GLU A 140 45.03 -10.26 -18.33
C GLU A 140 44.09 -9.06 -18.46
N LEU A 141 43.39 -8.94 -19.60
CA LEU A 141 42.38 -7.89 -19.81
C LEU A 141 41.25 -7.95 -18.78
N LEU A 142 40.77 -9.15 -18.44
CA LEU A 142 39.72 -9.31 -17.43
C LEU A 142 40.21 -8.92 -16.03
N GLU A 143 41.48 -9.21 -15.70
CA GLU A 143 42.09 -8.81 -14.44
C GLU A 143 42.22 -7.29 -14.35
N GLU A 144 42.65 -6.62 -15.43
CA GLU A 144 42.70 -5.17 -15.50
C GLU A 144 41.32 -4.53 -15.33
N LEU A 145 40.30 -5.06 -16.00
CA LEU A 145 38.92 -4.58 -15.88
C LEU A 145 38.30 -4.84 -14.51
N SER A 146 38.81 -5.83 -13.75
CA SER A 146 38.36 -6.10 -12.39
C SER A 146 38.85 -5.08 -11.37
N LYS A 147 39.92 -4.34 -11.70
CA LYS A 147 40.48 -3.33 -10.81
C LYS A 147 39.43 -2.24 -10.59
N PRO A 148 39.21 -1.82 -9.33
CA PRO A 148 38.27 -0.76 -9.04
C PRO A 148 38.68 0.49 -9.80
N ILE A 149 37.77 0.99 -10.64
CA ILE A 149 37.92 2.32 -11.23
C ILE A 149 37.93 3.29 -10.05
N PRO A 150 38.96 4.15 -9.89
CA PRO A 150 38.93 5.19 -8.89
C PRO A 150 37.73 6.07 -9.22
N LEU A 151 36.66 5.91 -8.44
CA LEU A 151 35.51 6.80 -8.51
C LEU A 151 36.04 8.18 -8.12
N LEU A 152 35.75 9.18 -8.95
CA LEU A 152 35.97 10.58 -8.62
C LEU A 152 35.36 10.80 -7.22
N ASP A 153 36.23 11.09 -6.25
CA ASP A 153 35.80 11.42 -4.89
C ASP A 153 34.72 12.49 -4.96
N ASP A 154 33.58 12.19 -4.32
CA ASP A 154 32.41 13.06 -4.21
C ASP A 154 32.82 14.42 -3.60
N THR A 155 32.89 15.46 -4.44
CA THR A 155 32.82 16.88 -4.00
C THR A 155 31.37 17.34 -3.92
#